data_AF-A0A920FWD2-F1
#
_entry.id   AF-A0A920FWD2-F1
#
_cell.length_a   1.000
_cell.length_b   1.000
_cell.length_c   1.000
_cell.angle_alpha   90.00
_cell.angle_beta   90.00
_cell.angle_gamma   90.00
#
_symmetry.space_group_name_H-M   'P 1'
#
loop_
_entity.id
_entity.type
_entity.pdbx_description
1 polymer ?
#
loop_
_entity_poly.entity_id
_entity_poly.type
_entity_poly.pdbx_seq_one_letter_code
_entity_poly.pdbx_strand_id
1 'polypeptide(L)' 'MNKKDPYLNFFIERYQEAYMNEITAFVEAIVNKTPPTVNFEDGRKALVLAETAFKSIASGKMETID' A
#
# COMPACT_ATOMS: atom_id res chain seq x y z
N MET A 1 25.50 12.53 -5.24
CA MET A 1 24.70 11.48 -5.89
C MET A 1 24.31 10.49 -4.80
N ASN A 2 23.09 10.59 -4.26
CA ASN A 2 22.62 9.74 -3.17
C ASN A 2 22.56 8.28 -3.64
N LYS A 3 23.39 7.44 -3.03
CA LYS A 3 23.35 5.99 -3.20
C LYS A 3 22.07 5.53 -2.49
N LYS A 4 21.07 5.04 -3.23
CA LYS A 4 19.91 4.36 -2.63
C LYS A 4 20.45 3.17 -1.83
N ASP A 5 20.02 3.06 -0.57
CA ASP A 5 20.33 1.88 0.23
C ASP A 5 19.87 0.62 -0.52
N PRO A 6 20.62 -0.49 -0.45
CA PRO A 6 20.23 -1.74 -1.09
C PRO A 6 18.83 -2.14 -0.64
N TYR A 7 18.03 -2.72 -1.54
CA TYR A 7 16.76 -3.32 -1.15
C TYR A 7 17.00 -4.27 0.02
N LEU A 8 16.27 -4.05 1.10
CA LEU A 8 16.40 -4.85 2.29
C LEU A 8 15.73 -6.20 2.00
N ASN A 9 16.54 -7.21 1.68
CA ASN A 9 16.06 -8.55 1.29
C ASN A 9 15.11 -9.19 2.33
N PHE A 10 15.14 -8.71 3.58
CA PHE A 10 14.25 -9.21 4.64
C PHE A 10 12.78 -9.01 4.34
N PHE A 11 12.37 -8.02 3.51
CA PHE A 11 10.95 -7.82 3.21
C PHE A 11 10.36 -9.00 2.43
N ILE A 12 11.16 -9.59 1.52
CA ILE A 12 10.72 -10.76 0.75
C ILE A 12 10.57 -11.96 1.68
N GLU A 13 11.57 -12.21 2.54
CA GLU A 13 11.53 -13.30 3.51
C GLU A 13 10.39 -13.12 4.53
N ARG A 14 10.23 -11.90 5.06
CA ARG A 14 9.23 -11.57 6.09
C ARG A 14 7.80 -11.64 5.58
N TYR A 15 7.57 -11.31 4.31
CA TYR A 15 6.24 -11.21 3.72
C TYR A 15 5.99 -12.24 2.61
N GLN A 16 6.82 -13.29 2.52
CA GLN A 16 6.67 -14.35 1.51
C GLN A 16 5.24 -14.90 1.46
N GLU A 17 4.67 -15.24 2.62
CA GLU A 17 3.28 -15.74 2.71
C GLU A 17 2.26 -14.70 2.23
N ALA A 18 2.45 -13.43 2.59
CA ALA A 18 1.54 -12.36 2.17
C ALA A 18 1.56 -12.16 0.65
N TYR A 19 2.73 -12.19 0.01
CA TYR A 19 2.84 -12.11 -1.45
C TYR A 19 2.18 -13.31 -2.15
N MET A 20 2.36 -14.52 -1.61
CA MET A 20 1.70 -15.72 -2.16
C MET A 20 0.17 -15.62 -2.04
N ASN A 21 -0.33 -15.12 -0.91
CA ASN A 21 -1.76 -14.91 -0.68
C ASN A 21 -2.33 -13.83 -1.61
N GLU A 22 -1.60 -12.72 -1.81
CA GLU A 22 -2.00 -11.64 -2.71
C GLU A 22 -2.14 -12.13 -4.16
N ILE A 23 -1.12 -12.84 -4.68
CA ILE A 23 -1.15 -13.38 -6.05
C ILE A 23 -2.29 -14.39 -6.20
N THR A 24 -2.49 -15.26 -5.21
CA THR A 24 -3.59 -16.25 -5.23
C THR A 24 -4.95 -15.56 -5.29
N ALA A 25 -5.19 -14.59 -4.40
CA ALA A 25 -6.45 -13.84 -4.36
C ALA A 25 -6.70 -13.06 -5.67
N PHE A 26 -5.64 -12.51 -6.28
CA PHE A 26 -5.75 -11.83 -7.57
C PHE A 26 -6.18 -12.79 -8.70
N VAL A 27 -5.54 -13.95 -8.79
CA VAL A 27 -5.89 -14.97 -9.80
C VAL A 27 -7.32 -15.47 -9.59
N GLU A 28 -7.71 -15.75 -8.34
CA GLU A 28 -9.07 -16.18 -8.01
C GLU A 28 -10.12 -15.13 -8.39
N ALA A 29 -9.86 -13.84 -8.13
CA ALA A 29 -10.76 -12.76 -8.51
C ALA A 29 -10.99 -12.70 -10.03
N ILE A 30 -9.93 -12.91 -10.83
CA ILE A 30 -10.03 -12.94 -12.29
C ILE A 30 -10.82 -14.18 -12.76
N VAL A 31 -10.43 -15.36 -12.30
CA VAL A 31 -11.03 -16.64 -12.73
C VAL A 31 -12.52 -16.67 -12.40
N ASN A 32 -12.88 -16.25 -11.19
CA ASN A 32 -14.25 -16.28 -10.70
C ASN A 32 -15.07 -15.04 -11.09
N LYS A 33 -14.45 -14.05 -11.74
CA LYS A 33 -15.07 -12.76 -12.10
C LYS A 33 -15.69 -12.04 -10.89
N THR A 34 -15.04 -12.15 -9.73
CA THR A 34 -15.46 -11.46 -8.51
C THR A 34 -14.68 -10.16 -8.34
N PRO A 35 -15.24 -9.15 -7.67
CA PRO A 35 -14.49 -7.95 -7.32
C PRO A 35 -13.24 -8.32 -6.49
N PRO A 36 -12.09 -7.65 -6.71
CA PRO A 36 -10.93 -7.83 -5.85
C PRO A 36 -11.22 -7.29 -4.46
N THR A 37 -10.60 -7.89 -3.44
CA THR A 37 -10.73 -7.47 -2.04
C THR A 37 -10.14 -6.08 -1.79
N VAL A 38 -9.11 -5.71 -2.54
CA VAL A 38 -8.51 -4.37 -2.58
C VAL A 38 -8.72 -3.81 -3.98
N ASN A 39 -9.36 -2.65 -4.08
CA ASN A 39 -9.66 -1.99 -5.35
C ASN A 39 -8.99 -0.60 -5.44
N PHE A 40 -9.28 0.12 -6.52
CA PHE A 40 -8.69 1.43 -6.79
C PHE A 40 -8.94 2.45 -5.67
N GLU A 41 -10.13 2.48 -5.08
CA GLU A 41 -10.48 3.46 -4.05
C GLU A 41 -9.70 3.24 -2.75
N ASP A 42 -9.33 2.00 -2.44
CA ASP A 42 -8.49 1.70 -1.27
C ASP A 42 -7.11 2.34 -1.42
N GLY A 43 -6.52 2.24 -2.61
CA GLY A 43 -5.26 2.91 -2.95
C GLY A 43 -5.37 4.44 -2.90
N ARG A 44 -6.46 5.00 -3.46
CA ARG A 44 -6.71 6.45 -3.43
C ARG A 44 -6.84 6.97 -2.00
N LYS A 45 -7.60 6.29 -1.14
CA LYS A 45 -7.79 6.67 0.27
C LYS A 45 -6.47 6.56 1.06
N ALA A 46 -5.69 5.52 0.83
CA ALA A 46 -4.37 5.38 1.45
C ALA A 46 -3.43 6.54 1.09
N LEU A 47 -3.46 6.99 -0.17
CA LEU A 47 -2.68 8.15 -0.62
C LEU A 47 -3.17 9.45 0.05
N VAL A 48 -4.48 9.71 0.07
CA VAL A 48 -5.06 10.89 0.72
C VAL A 48 -4.68 10.96 2.21
N LEU A 49 -4.70 9.82 2.90
CA LEU A 49 -4.25 9.71 4.29
C LEU A 49 -2.78 10.09 4.43
N ALA A 50 -1.90 9.55 3.58
CA ALA A 50 -0.48 9.84 3.60
C ALA A 50 -0.20 11.33 3.35
N GLU A 51 -0.84 11.94 2.35
CA GLU A 51 -0.72 13.37 2.05
C GLU A 51 -1.19 14.24 3.22
N THR A 52 -2.30 13.88 3.86
CA THR A 52 -2.82 14.60 5.04
C THR A 52 -1.86 14.50 6.22
N ALA A 53 -1.24 13.33 6.43
CA ALA A 53 -0.19 13.18 7.44
C ALA A 53 1.03 14.07 7.14
N PHE A 54 1.44 14.19 5.89
CA PHE A 54 2.51 15.13 5.50
C PHE A 54 2.13 16.58 5.76
N LYS A 55 0.89 16.99 5.46
CA LYS A 55 0.39 18.34 5.78
C LYS A 55 0.44 18.60 7.29
N SER A 56 0.01 17.62 8.10
CA SER A 56 0.02 17.70 9.56
C SER A 56 1.43 17.88 10.14
N ILE A 57 2.41 17.14 9.61
CA ILE A 57 3.83 17.29 9.99
C ILE A 57 4.32 18.71 9.65
N ALA A 58 3.97 19.23 8.47
CA ALA A 58 4.42 20.55 8.02
C ALA A 58 3.75 21.69 8.81
N SER A 59 2.47 21.58 9.16
CA SER A 59 1.73 22.61 9.89
C SER A 59 1.89 22.53 11.41
N GLY A 60 2.32 21.37 11.92
CA GLY A 60 2.42 21.08 13.35
C GLY A 60 1.05 20.94 14.04
N LYS A 61 -0.02 20.66 13.28
CA LYS A 61 -1.40 20.59 13.77
C LYS A 61 -2.12 19.38 13.19
N MET A 62 -3.27 19.03 13.78
CA MET A 62 -4.17 18.05 13.18
C MET A 62 -4.78 18.61 11.89
N GLU A 63 -4.71 17.85 10.80
CA GLU A 63 -5.34 18.15 9.52
C GLU A 63 -6.52 17.20 9.29
N THR A 64 -7.63 17.72 8.77
CA THR A 64 -8.79 16.93 8.39
C THR A 64 -8.57 16.28 7.03
N ILE A 65 -9.11 15.08 6.86
CA ILE A 65 -9.17 14.42 5.55
C ILE A 65 -10.37 15.00 4.81
N ASP A 66 -10.14 15.57 3.63
CA ASP A 66 -11.18 16.04 2.71
C ASP A 66 -11.79 14.89 1.89
#